data_AF-A0A6A2W081-F1
#
_entry.id   AF-A0A6A2W081-F1
#
_cell.length_a   1.000
_cell.length_b   1.000
_cell.length_c   1.000
_cell.angle_alpha   90.00
_cell.angle_beta   90.00
_cell.angle_gamma   90.00
#
_symmetry.space_group_name_H-M   'P 1'
#
loop_
_entity.id
_entity.type
_entity.pdbx_description
1 polymer ?
#
loop_
_entity_poly.entity_id
_entity_poly.type
_entity_poly.pdbx_seq_one_letter_code
_entity_poly.pdbx_strand_id
1 'polypeptide(L)'
;MSEAVERRDVPEIGEFGPRTKRQYAALTGITGLRPPYVAKFFGITQQAVSRWERDGYRFPPREAWELVEGAMRAYLRTVDATVTGIENKYKPDQVKVLLTWYRNPAEYYKAHAGDDDGGVKHPEVMWALVDARMRGAATELMLDGYQVEFVHPGDMPDGHDDGVLVVPRG
;
A
#
# COMPACT_ATOMS: atom_id res chain seq x y z
N MET A 1 28.72 1.25 -14.01
CA MET A 1 28.37 -0.02 -13.36
C MET A 1 27.30 0.30 -12.34
N SER A 2 26.06 -0.13 -12.54
CA SER A 2 24.99 0.02 -11.55
C SER A 2 25.32 -0.95 -10.43
N GLU A 3 25.58 -0.47 -9.21
CA GLU A 3 25.51 -1.35 -8.04
C GLU A 3 24.10 -1.96 -8.04
N ALA A 4 24.05 -3.29 -8.00
CA ALA A 4 22.79 -3.97 -7.79
C ALA A 4 22.31 -3.57 -6.40
N VAL A 5 21.16 -2.90 -6.33
CA VAL A 5 20.50 -2.60 -5.06
C VAL A 5 20.30 -3.94 -4.35
N GLU A 6 20.96 -4.10 -3.20
CA GLU A 6 20.85 -5.29 -2.38
C GLU A 6 19.38 -5.46 -1.98
N ARG A 7 18.77 -6.59 -2.37
CA ARG A 7 17.35 -6.84 -2.13
C ARG A 7 17.06 -6.75 -0.65
N ARG A 8 16.09 -5.92 -0.26
CA ARG A 8 15.65 -5.84 1.15
C ARG A 8 14.82 -7.07 1.47
N ASP A 9 15.33 -7.96 2.33
CA ASP A 9 14.55 -9.09 2.83
C ASP A 9 13.28 -8.57 3.52
N VAL A 10 12.12 -9.04 3.07
CA VAL A 10 10.83 -8.65 3.66
C VAL A 10 10.66 -9.40 4.99
N PRO A 11 10.52 -8.70 6.14
CA PRO A 11 10.42 -9.35 7.44
C PRO A 11 9.25 -10.32 7.55
N GLU A 12 9.41 -11.40 8.30
CA GLU A 12 8.35 -12.36 8.61
C GLU A 12 7.40 -11.88 9.72
N ILE A 13 6.30 -12.62 9.93
CA ILE A 13 5.38 -12.37 11.07
C ILE A 13 6.16 -12.39 12.38
N GLY A 14 5.97 -11.35 13.19
CA GLY A 14 6.69 -11.16 14.45
C GLY A 14 8.07 -10.50 14.34
N GLU A 15 8.57 -10.20 13.13
CA GLU A 15 9.88 -9.56 12.94
C GLU A 15 9.81 -8.03 12.81
N PHE A 16 8.60 -7.44 12.78
CA PHE A 16 8.37 -5.99 12.74
C PHE A 16 8.63 -5.29 14.08
N GLY A 17 9.46 -5.87 14.95
CA GLY A 17 9.78 -5.37 16.28
C GLY A 17 8.79 -5.79 17.38
N PRO A 18 8.95 -5.25 18.60
CA PRO A 18 8.15 -5.65 19.75
C PRO A 18 6.65 -5.38 19.54
N ARG A 19 5.80 -6.36 19.87
CA ARG A 19 4.34 -6.27 19.78
C ARG A 19 3.74 -5.35 20.85
N THR A 20 3.99 -4.05 20.71
CA THR A 20 3.44 -2.99 21.55
C THR A 20 2.22 -2.35 20.88
N LYS A 21 1.38 -1.68 21.66
CA LYS A 21 0.22 -0.95 21.12
C LYS A 21 0.61 0.18 20.17
N ARG A 22 1.74 0.83 20.44
CA ARG A 22 2.31 1.88 19.58
C ARG A 22 2.77 1.29 18.26
N GLN A 23 3.43 0.13 18.31
CA GLN A 23 3.84 -0.58 17.10
C GLN A 23 2.63 -1.00 16.27
N TYR A 24 1.58 -1.53 16.91
CA TYR A 24 0.33 -1.86 16.23
C TYR A 24 -0.27 -0.64 15.52
N ALA A 25 -0.40 0.49 16.24
CA ALA A 25 -0.92 1.74 15.69
C ALA A 25 -0.06 2.32 14.55
N ALA A 26 1.27 2.16 14.63
CA ALA A 26 2.17 2.60 13.57
C ALA A 26 1.98 1.77 12.30
N LEU A 27 1.95 0.44 12.43
CA LEU A 27 1.77 -0.47 11.29
C LEU A 27 0.39 -0.33 10.64
N THR A 28 -0.68 -0.14 11.43
CA THR A 28 -2.03 0.18 10.88
C THR A 28 -2.03 1.50 10.12
N GLY A 29 -1.28 2.50 10.61
CA GLY A 29 -1.09 3.78 9.94
C GLY A 29 -0.38 3.66 8.59
N ILE A 30 0.76 2.95 8.56
CA ILE A 30 1.58 2.76 7.34
C ILE A 30 0.80 2.00 6.27
N THR A 31 0.13 0.91 6.65
CA THR A 31 -0.58 0.04 5.72
C THR A 31 -1.92 0.61 5.25
N GLY A 32 -2.43 1.68 5.87
CA GLY A 32 -3.77 2.19 5.61
C GLY A 32 -4.90 1.41 6.30
N LEU A 33 -4.59 0.32 7.04
CA LEU A 33 -5.56 -0.47 7.82
C LEU A 33 -6.00 0.23 9.11
N ARG A 34 -6.64 1.39 8.97
CA ARG A 34 -7.17 2.16 10.11
C ARG A 34 -8.21 1.36 10.91
N PRO A 35 -8.46 1.71 12.19
CA PRO A 35 -9.43 1.02 13.04
C PRO A 35 -10.80 0.68 12.42
N PRO A 36 -11.48 1.55 11.64
CA PRO A 36 -12.75 1.19 11.01
C PRO A 36 -12.64 0.06 9.98
N TYR A 37 -11.48 -0.12 9.34
CA TYR A 37 -11.25 -1.16 8.35
C TYR A 37 -10.91 -2.49 9.00
N VAL A 38 -10.06 -2.47 10.02
CA VAL A 38 -9.80 -3.64 10.87
C VAL A 38 -11.10 -4.16 11.50
N ALA A 39 -11.95 -3.24 11.97
CA ALA A 39 -13.25 -3.60 12.54
C ALA A 39 -14.13 -4.40 11.57
N LYS A 40 -14.08 -4.09 10.27
CA LYS A 40 -14.82 -4.81 9.23
C LYS A 40 -14.32 -6.25 9.05
N PHE A 41 -13.02 -6.50 9.11
CA PHE A 41 -12.47 -7.86 9.05
C PHE A 41 -12.93 -8.75 10.20
N PHE A 42 -13.05 -8.19 11.40
CA PHE A 42 -13.41 -8.93 12.60
C PHE A 42 -14.91 -8.92 12.94
N GLY A 43 -15.72 -8.15 12.20
CA GLY A 43 -17.15 -7.99 12.52
C GLY A 43 -17.40 -7.35 13.90
N ILE A 44 -16.51 -6.46 14.35
CA ILE A 44 -16.61 -5.78 15.65
C ILE A 44 -16.73 -4.26 15.48
N THR A 45 -16.88 -3.53 16.58
CA THR A 45 -16.98 -2.06 16.51
C THR A 45 -15.61 -1.40 16.33
N GLN A 46 -15.58 -0.28 15.61
CA GLN A 46 -14.39 0.57 15.49
C GLN A 46 -13.83 0.95 16.86
N GLN A 47 -14.70 1.25 17.83
CA GLN A 47 -14.29 1.59 19.19
C GLN A 47 -13.54 0.45 19.87
N ALA A 48 -13.94 -0.81 19.64
CA ALA A 48 -13.24 -1.98 20.17
C ALA A 48 -11.82 -2.09 19.61
N VAL A 49 -11.63 -1.78 18.32
CA VAL A 49 -10.31 -1.76 17.67
C VAL A 49 -9.47 -0.57 18.16
N SER A 50 -10.03 0.64 18.25
CA SER A 50 -9.30 1.82 18.72
C SER A 50 -8.79 1.67 20.16
N ARG A 51 -9.38 0.79 20.98
CA ARG A 51 -8.87 0.46 22.31
C ARG A 51 -7.58 -0.37 22.25
N TRP A 52 -7.35 -1.14 21.19
CA TRP A 52 -6.12 -1.92 21.03
C TRP A 52 -4.88 -1.03 20.87
N GLU A 53 -5.06 0.19 20.37
CA GLU A 53 -4.01 1.19 20.13
C GLU A 53 -3.74 2.09 21.36
N ARG A 54 -4.55 2.00 22.43
CA ARG A 54 -4.50 2.90 23.59
C ARG A 54 -4.01 2.21 24.86
N ASP A 55 -3.18 2.89 25.62
CA ASP A 55 -2.72 2.41 26.94
C ASP A 55 -3.90 2.19 27.90
N GLY A 56 -3.77 1.25 28.83
CA GLY A 56 -4.80 0.92 29.82
C GLY A 56 -5.96 0.02 29.32
N TYR A 57 -6.04 -0.26 28.02
CA TYR A 57 -7.02 -1.19 27.46
C TYR A 57 -6.43 -2.58 27.16
N ARG A 58 -7.24 -3.53 26.68
CA ARG A 58 -6.74 -4.85 26.22
C ARG A 58 -5.79 -4.71 25.03
N PHE A 59 -4.82 -5.62 24.92
CA PHE A 59 -3.97 -5.75 23.74
C PHE A 59 -4.77 -6.23 22.51
N PRO A 60 -4.32 -5.92 21.28
CA PRO A 60 -4.88 -6.54 20.08
C PRO A 60 -4.73 -8.07 20.15
N PRO A 61 -5.75 -8.83 19.71
CA PRO A 61 -5.65 -10.28 19.62
C PRO A 61 -4.62 -10.69 18.56
N ARG A 62 -4.20 -11.97 18.59
CA ARG A 62 -3.17 -12.50 17.69
C ARG A 62 -3.55 -12.32 16.22
N GLU A 63 -4.79 -12.60 15.88
CA GLU A 63 -5.33 -12.53 14.53
C GLU A 63 -5.29 -11.10 13.98
N ALA A 64 -5.46 -10.09 14.85
CA ALA A 64 -5.34 -8.68 14.47
C ALA A 64 -3.88 -8.31 14.16
N TRP A 65 -2.93 -8.85 14.92
CA TRP A 65 -1.50 -8.73 14.60
C TRP A 65 -1.16 -9.39 13.27
N GLU A 66 -1.61 -10.63 13.04
CA GLU A 66 -1.36 -11.36 11.80
C GLU A 66 -1.93 -10.63 10.57
N LEU A 67 -3.11 -10.00 10.70
CA LEU A 67 -3.69 -9.16 9.65
C LEU A 67 -2.78 -7.96 9.32
N VAL A 68 -2.36 -7.20 10.34
CA VAL A 68 -1.58 -5.98 10.15
C VAL A 68 -0.15 -6.28 9.68
N GLU A 69 0.50 -7.30 10.24
CA GLU A 69 1.83 -7.76 9.80
C GLU A 69 1.76 -8.35 8.38
N GLY A 70 0.67 -9.08 8.06
CA GLY A 70 0.40 -9.54 6.69
C GLY A 70 0.26 -8.38 5.70
N ALA A 71 -0.48 -7.34 6.07
CA ALA A 71 -0.62 -6.13 5.27
C ALA A 71 0.70 -5.37 5.11
N MET A 72 1.53 -5.32 6.16
CA MET A 72 2.86 -4.69 6.11
C MET A 72 3.80 -5.44 5.17
N ARG A 73 3.81 -6.78 5.20
CA ARG A 73 4.57 -7.57 4.23
C ARG A 73 4.09 -7.34 2.80
N ALA A 74 2.78 -7.31 2.59
CA ALA A 74 2.22 -7.00 1.28
C ALA A 74 2.59 -5.58 0.83
N TYR A 75 2.58 -4.61 1.74
CA TYR A 75 3.06 -3.25 1.49
C TYR A 75 4.51 -3.25 1.01
N LEU A 76 5.43 -3.84 1.77
CA LEU A 76 6.85 -3.87 1.44
C LEU A 76 7.11 -4.58 0.11
N ARG A 77 6.50 -5.74 -0.11
CA ARG A 77 6.64 -6.49 -1.38
C ARG A 77 6.14 -5.69 -2.58
N THR A 78 4.99 -5.04 -2.48
CA THR A 78 4.45 -4.26 -3.60
C THR A 78 5.34 -3.04 -3.88
N VAL A 79 5.75 -2.31 -2.83
CA VAL A 79 6.64 -1.15 -2.98
C VAL A 79 7.95 -1.57 -3.65
N ASP A 80 8.62 -2.59 -3.12
CA ASP A 80 9.88 -3.11 -3.66
C ASP A 80 9.74 -3.59 -5.11
N ALA A 81 8.70 -4.38 -5.40
CA ALA A 81 8.46 -4.88 -6.75
C ALA A 81 8.17 -3.75 -7.76
N THR A 82 7.40 -2.74 -7.35
CA THR A 82 7.10 -1.57 -8.20
C THR A 82 8.37 -0.76 -8.49
N VAL A 83 9.15 -0.44 -7.45
CA VAL A 83 10.41 0.32 -7.57
C VAL A 83 11.39 -0.45 -8.45
N THR A 84 11.69 -1.70 -8.09
CA THR A 84 12.61 -2.58 -8.82
C THR A 84 12.19 -2.77 -10.28
N GLY A 85 10.89 -2.89 -10.54
CA GLY A 85 10.36 -3.03 -11.90
C GLY A 85 10.65 -1.83 -12.80
N ILE A 86 10.68 -0.63 -12.22
CA ILE A 86 11.01 0.62 -12.92
C ILE A 86 12.53 0.77 -13.05
N GLU A 87 13.27 0.60 -11.96
CA GLU A 87 14.74 0.79 -11.93
C GLU A 87 15.50 -0.15 -12.87
N ASN A 88 15.02 -1.38 -13.02
CA ASN A 88 15.63 -2.34 -13.94
C ASN A 88 15.48 -1.95 -15.41
N LYS A 89 14.52 -1.09 -15.75
CA LYS A 89 14.14 -0.78 -17.13
C LYS A 89 14.48 0.64 -17.55
N TYR A 90 14.46 1.58 -16.61
CA TYR A 90 14.50 3.01 -16.91
C TYR A 90 15.43 3.75 -15.97
N LYS A 91 16.18 4.74 -16.48
CA LYS A 91 16.93 5.65 -15.62
C LYS A 91 16.12 6.89 -15.24
N PRO A 92 16.33 7.48 -14.05
CA PRO A 92 15.53 8.60 -13.58
C PRO A 92 15.52 9.81 -14.51
N ASP A 93 16.60 10.07 -15.22
CA ASP A 93 16.75 11.16 -16.19
C ASP A 93 15.98 10.93 -17.49
N GLN A 94 15.62 9.68 -17.80
CA GLN A 94 14.99 9.30 -19.06
C GLN A 94 13.46 9.33 -19.02
N VAL A 95 12.86 9.23 -17.82
CA VAL A 95 11.43 8.96 -17.68
C VAL A 95 10.77 9.77 -16.57
N LYS A 96 9.46 9.89 -16.70
CA LYS A 96 8.53 10.29 -15.63
C LYS A 96 7.65 9.08 -15.30
N VAL A 97 7.43 8.83 -14.02
CA VAL A 97 6.56 7.76 -13.53
C VAL A 97 5.20 8.36 -13.17
N LEU A 98 4.15 7.82 -13.76
CA LEU A 98 2.76 8.13 -13.44
C LEU A 98 2.21 6.98 -12.59
N LEU A 99 1.74 7.30 -11.39
CA LEU A 99 1.12 6.34 -10.49
C LEU A 99 -0.38 6.62 -10.44
N THR A 100 -1.19 5.59 -10.66
CA THR A 100 -2.63 5.72 -10.59
C THR A 100 -3.05 6.05 -9.17
N TRP A 101 -3.95 7.04 -9.06
CA TRP A 101 -4.49 7.48 -7.79
C TRP A 101 -6.00 7.57 -7.84
N TYR A 102 -6.65 6.88 -6.91
CA TYR A 102 -8.09 6.96 -6.69
C TYR A 102 -8.35 7.89 -5.51
N ARG A 103 -9.23 8.87 -5.68
CA ARG A 103 -9.53 9.85 -4.63
C ARG A 103 -10.37 9.25 -3.51
N ASN A 104 -11.17 8.23 -3.83
CA ASN A 104 -12.10 7.63 -2.89
C ASN A 104 -12.38 6.16 -3.23
N PRO A 105 -12.98 5.40 -2.29
CA PRO A 105 -13.35 4.00 -2.50
C PRO A 105 -14.29 3.75 -3.69
N ALA A 106 -15.16 4.69 -4.04
CA ALA A 106 -16.13 4.50 -5.12
C ALA A 106 -15.45 4.54 -6.50
N GLU A 107 -14.45 5.41 -6.68
CA GLU A 107 -13.60 5.43 -7.87
C GLU A 107 -12.81 4.13 -8.00
N TYR A 108 -12.20 3.66 -6.90
CA TYR A 108 -11.50 2.38 -6.87
C TYR A 108 -12.42 1.22 -7.25
N TYR A 109 -13.61 1.16 -6.64
CA TYR A 109 -14.60 0.13 -6.94
C TYR A 109 -15.02 0.17 -8.41
N LYS A 110 -15.31 1.34 -8.97
CA LYS A 110 -15.72 1.48 -10.37
C LYS A 110 -14.65 0.94 -11.33
N ALA A 111 -13.38 1.15 -11.03
CA ALA A 111 -12.27 0.67 -11.86
C ALA A 111 -12.06 -0.86 -11.77
N HIS A 112 -12.47 -1.50 -10.66
CA HIS A 112 -12.25 -2.93 -10.40
C HIS A 112 -13.56 -3.73 -10.25
N ALA A 113 -14.69 -3.15 -10.66
CA ALA A 113 -16.01 -3.77 -10.50
C ALA A 113 -16.23 -4.96 -11.46
N GLY A 114 -15.39 -5.08 -12.50
CA GLY A 114 -15.45 -6.12 -13.52
C GLY A 114 -14.48 -7.28 -13.31
N ASP A 115 -13.64 -7.27 -12.26
CA ASP A 115 -12.73 -8.39 -11.98
C ASP A 115 -13.58 -9.62 -11.57
N ASP A 116 -13.43 -10.72 -12.32
CA ASP A 116 -14.31 -11.91 -12.42
C ASP A 116 -14.66 -12.67 -11.11
N ASP A 117 -14.20 -12.22 -9.95
CA ASP A 117 -14.31 -12.91 -8.64
C ASP A 117 -15.31 -12.27 -7.67
N GLY A 118 -16.47 -11.81 -8.18
CA GLY A 118 -17.59 -11.39 -7.33
C GLY A 118 -17.44 -10.02 -6.66
N GLY A 119 -16.56 -9.17 -7.19
CA GLY A 119 -16.36 -7.80 -6.77
C GLY A 119 -15.62 -7.65 -5.44
N VAL A 120 -15.02 -6.48 -5.24
CA VAL A 120 -14.33 -6.18 -3.99
C VAL A 120 -15.33 -6.03 -2.84
N LYS A 121 -15.38 -7.00 -1.91
CA LYS A 121 -16.32 -7.01 -0.76
C LYS A 121 -16.20 -5.77 0.16
N HIS A 122 -15.01 -5.19 0.25
CA HIS A 122 -14.71 -4.01 1.04
C HIS A 122 -13.86 -3.02 0.23
N PRO A 123 -14.46 -2.31 -0.74
CA PRO A 123 -13.72 -1.44 -1.66
C PRO A 123 -12.96 -0.34 -0.93
N GLU A 124 -13.50 0.15 0.19
CA GLU A 124 -12.85 1.14 1.04
C GLU A 124 -11.57 0.63 1.71
N VAL A 125 -11.51 -0.67 2.00
CA VAL A 125 -10.33 -1.29 2.61
C VAL A 125 -9.27 -1.51 1.55
N MET A 126 -9.66 -2.03 0.38
CA MET A 126 -8.73 -2.25 -0.73
C MET A 126 -8.16 -0.95 -1.26
N TRP A 127 -9.01 0.06 -1.44
CA TRP A 127 -8.59 1.42 -1.79
C TRP A 127 -7.53 1.95 -0.82
N ALA A 128 -7.74 1.85 0.50
CA ALA A 128 -6.80 2.36 1.48
C ALA A 128 -5.46 1.60 1.46
N LEU A 129 -5.48 0.27 1.28
CA LEU A 129 -4.28 -0.55 1.15
C LEU A 129 -3.48 -0.19 -0.11
N VAL A 130 -4.16 0.02 -1.25
CA VAL A 130 -3.53 0.37 -2.52
C VAL A 130 -2.99 1.80 -2.50
N ASP A 131 -3.75 2.77 -1.97
CA ASP A 131 -3.28 4.16 -1.80
C ASP A 131 -2.02 4.20 -0.92
N ALA A 132 -1.98 3.45 0.18
CA ALA A 132 -0.79 3.34 1.00
C ALA A 132 0.44 2.83 0.22
N ARG A 133 0.28 1.73 -0.54
CA ARG A 133 1.35 1.14 -1.35
C ARG A 133 1.85 2.09 -2.43
N MET A 134 0.94 2.77 -3.14
CA MET A 134 1.31 3.73 -4.19
C MET A 134 2.07 4.92 -3.63
N ARG A 135 1.69 5.42 -2.44
CA ARG A 135 2.46 6.46 -1.73
C ARG A 135 3.85 5.97 -1.30
N GLY A 136 3.94 4.72 -0.85
CA GLY A 136 5.22 4.08 -0.52
C GLY A 136 6.16 4.02 -1.73
N ALA A 137 5.68 3.46 -2.84
CA ALA A 137 6.43 3.36 -4.08
C ALA A 137 6.83 4.75 -4.62
N ALA A 138 5.92 5.72 -4.59
CA ALA A 138 6.22 7.09 -4.98
C ALA A 138 7.35 7.69 -4.15
N THR A 139 7.35 7.44 -2.84
CA THR A 139 8.37 7.97 -1.92
C THR A 139 9.75 7.42 -2.26
N GLU A 140 9.89 6.11 -2.40
CA GLU A 140 11.18 5.50 -2.77
C GLU A 140 11.65 5.98 -4.15
N LEU A 141 10.78 5.94 -5.18
CA LEU A 141 11.13 6.43 -6.52
C LEU A 141 11.57 7.91 -6.53
N MET A 142 10.92 8.77 -5.74
CA MET A 142 11.33 10.17 -5.60
C MET A 142 12.71 10.31 -4.93
N LEU A 143 13.02 9.46 -3.94
CA LEU A 143 14.34 9.42 -3.30
C LEU A 143 15.42 8.94 -4.28
N ASP A 144 15.08 8.02 -5.19
CA ASP A 144 15.95 7.52 -6.25
C ASP A 144 16.06 8.49 -7.45
N GLY A 145 15.41 9.66 -7.37
CA GLY A 145 15.51 10.75 -8.33
C GLY A 145 14.52 10.71 -9.50
N TYR A 146 13.58 9.76 -9.50
CA TYR A 146 12.51 9.74 -10.49
C TYR A 146 11.54 10.90 -10.24
N GLN A 147 11.04 11.50 -11.33
CA GLN A 147 9.88 12.37 -11.24
C GLN A 147 8.62 11.53 -11.25
N VAL A 148 7.87 11.60 -10.15
CA VAL A 148 6.64 10.84 -9.95
C VAL A 148 5.45 11.80 -9.94
N GLU A 149 4.36 11.42 -10.62
CA GLU A 149 3.09 12.13 -10.60
C GLU A 149 1.94 11.16 -10.29
N PHE A 150 1.02 11.60 -9.45
CA PHE A 150 -0.23 10.88 -9.21
C PHE A 150 -1.28 11.33 -10.20
N VAL A 151 -1.84 10.40 -10.95
CA VAL A 151 -2.83 10.67 -12.00
C VAL A 151 -4.11 9.87 -11.75
N HIS A 152 -5.25 10.48 -12.01
CA HIS A 152 -6.52 9.76 -11.95
C HIS A 152 -6.56 8.74 -13.11
N PRO A 153 -7.16 7.54 -12.94
CA PRO A 153 -7.18 6.51 -13.98
C PRO A 153 -7.72 7.01 -15.33
N GLY A 154 -8.76 7.86 -15.30
CA GLY A 154 -9.32 8.44 -16.52
C GLY A 154 -8.42 9.45 -17.25
N ASP A 155 -7.32 9.88 -16.62
CA ASP A 155 -6.32 10.77 -17.20
C ASP A 155 -5.04 10.00 -17.59
N MET A 156 -4.99 8.68 -17.37
CA MET A 156 -3.91 7.84 -17.87
C MET A 156 -4.02 7.72 -19.40
N PRO A 157 -2.89 7.83 -20.13
CA PRO A 157 -2.83 7.46 -21.54
C PRO A 157 -3.40 6.07 -21.80
N ASP A 158 -4.17 5.94 -22.89
CA ASP A 158 -4.96 4.74 -23.22
C ASP A 158 -4.14 3.44 -23.11
N GLY A 159 -4.73 2.42 -22.46
CA GLY A 159 -4.16 1.07 -22.36
C GLY A 159 -3.33 0.78 -21.10
N HIS A 160 -3.37 1.64 -20.09
CA HIS A 160 -2.58 1.50 -18.85
C HIS A 160 -3.44 1.58 -17.58
N ASP A 161 -4.17 0.50 -17.30
CA ASP A 161 -4.98 0.35 -16.08
C ASP A 161 -4.19 -0.27 -14.90
N ASP A 162 -2.96 -0.75 -15.14
CA ASP A 162 -2.14 -1.55 -14.20
C ASP A 162 -1.54 -0.76 -13.01
N GLY A 163 -2.02 0.46 -12.76
CA GLY A 163 -1.62 1.25 -11.59
C GLY A 163 -0.30 2.03 -11.72
N VAL A 164 0.52 1.74 -12.72
CA VAL A 164 1.83 2.37 -12.97
C VAL A 164 2.07 2.53 -14.47
N LEU A 165 2.44 3.72 -14.90
CA LEU A 165 2.85 4.02 -16.27
C LEU A 165 4.18 4.78 -16.27
N VAL A 166 5.10 4.39 -17.13
CA VAL A 166 6.37 5.08 -17.31
C VAL A 166 6.38 5.76 -18.68
N VAL A 167 6.56 7.08 -18.71
CA VAL A 167 6.59 7.88 -19.94
C VAL A 167 7.98 8.47 -20.17
N PRO A 168 8.49 8.53 -21.41
CA PRO A 168 9.74 9.22 -21.72
C PRO A 168 9.67 10.69 -21.31
N ARG A 169 10.80 11.23 -20.83
CA ARG A 169 10.99 12.68 -20.74
C ARG A 169 11.21 13.23 -22.15
N GLY A 170 10.40 14.23 -22.52
CA GLY A 170 10.55 15.00 -23.76
C GLY A 170 11.72 15.96 -23.69
#